data_AF-A0A1C4WCV4-F1
#
_entry.id   AF-A0A1C4WCV4-F1
#
_cell.length_a   1.000
_cell.length_b   1.000
_cell.length_c   1.000
_cell.angle_alpha   90.00
_cell.angle_beta   90.00
_cell.angle_gamma   90.00
#
_symmetry.space_group_name_H-M   'P 1'
#
loop_
_entity.id
_entity.type
_entity.pdbx_description
1 polymer ?
#
loop_
_entity_poly.entity_id
_entity_poly.type
_entity_poly.pdbx_seq_one_letter_code
_entity_poly.pdbx_strand_id
1 'polypeptide(L)'
;MTESVRQSGDVSPEQRMTEWDGDHARDTSASGAHVDGELGVDPAELDEEDLIRELQSLHRTRLDTLRHAADSALAHHLRRTAELETEYLARHPGREVDPSRLRDA
;
A
#
# COMPACT_ATOMS: atom_id res chain seq x y z
N MET A 1 -18.13 -4.73 55.17
CA MET A 1 -18.89 -4.25 54.00
C MET A 1 -17.85 -3.52 53.13
N THR A 2 -17.21 -4.18 52.15
CA THR A 2 -17.65 -4.30 50.74
C THR A 2 -17.99 -2.90 50.20
N GLU A 3 -17.40 -2.32 49.14
CA GLU A 3 -16.92 -2.86 47.87
C GLU A 3 -16.29 -1.67 47.07
N SER A 4 -15.21 -1.89 46.32
CA SER A 4 -15.18 -1.97 44.85
C SER A 4 -14.72 -0.72 44.11
N VAL A 5 -13.47 -0.84 43.64
CA VAL A 5 -12.95 -0.49 42.31
C VAL A 5 -13.99 -0.03 41.27
N ARG A 6 -13.69 1.08 40.57
CA ARG A 6 -13.94 1.17 39.13
C ARG A 6 -12.70 1.72 38.42
N GLN A 7 -11.93 0.75 37.95
CA GLN A 7 -10.83 0.87 37.02
C GLN A 7 -11.38 1.46 35.71
N SER A 8 -10.93 2.66 35.36
CA SER A 8 -11.18 3.26 34.06
C SER A 8 -10.63 2.32 32.98
N GLY A 9 -11.51 1.94 32.04
CA GLY A 9 -11.26 0.93 31.03
C GLY A 9 -10.06 1.27 30.16
N ASP A 10 -8.99 0.51 30.36
CA ASP A 10 -7.93 0.34 29.38
C ASP A 10 -8.52 -0.51 28.24
N VAL A 11 -8.82 0.14 27.11
CA VAL A 11 -9.21 -0.56 25.89
C VAL A 11 -7.98 -1.30 25.35
N SER A 12 -8.01 -2.63 25.48
CA SER A 12 -6.95 -3.53 25.04
C SER A 12 -6.54 -3.24 23.59
N PRO A 13 -5.23 -3.25 23.27
CA PRO A 13 -4.73 -2.97 21.91
C PRO A 13 -5.29 -3.92 20.84
N GLU A 14 -5.69 -5.13 21.22
CA GLU A 14 -6.29 -6.13 20.33
C GLU A 14 -7.70 -5.73 19.84
N GLN A 15 -8.43 -4.88 20.59
CA GLN A 15 -9.75 -4.40 20.18
C GLN A 15 -9.69 -3.28 19.13
N ARG A 16 -8.55 -2.60 18.99
CA ARG A 16 -8.32 -1.66 17.87
C ARG A 16 -8.00 -2.37 16.55
N MET A 17 -7.61 -3.64 16.58
CA MET A 17 -7.22 -4.39 15.38
C MET A 17 -8.41 -5.04 14.65
N THR A 18 -9.62 -5.05 15.22
CA THR A 18 -10.82 -5.57 14.54
C THR A 18 -11.51 -4.52 13.65
N GLU A 19 -11.10 -3.25 13.73
CA GLU A 19 -11.59 -2.15 12.88
C GLU A 19 -10.80 -2.02 11.56
N TRP A 20 -9.94 -2.98 11.20
CA TRP A 20 -9.64 -3.14 9.78
C TRP A 20 -10.85 -3.81 9.11
N ASP A 21 -11.98 -3.10 9.07
CA ASP A 21 -13.13 -3.45 8.27
C ASP A 21 -12.69 -3.32 6.81
N GLY A 22 -12.39 -4.46 6.18
CA GLY A 22 -12.09 -4.58 4.76
C GLY A 22 -13.29 -4.26 3.85
N ASP A 23 -14.19 -3.36 4.26
CA ASP A 23 -15.44 -3.01 3.57
C ASP A 23 -15.42 -1.59 2.95
N HIS A 24 -14.25 -0.95 2.82
CA HIS A 24 -14.13 0.28 2.01
C HIS A 24 -14.20 0.03 0.48
N ALA A 25 -14.45 -1.21 0.06
CA ALA A 25 -14.65 -1.57 -1.35
C ALA A 25 -16.14 -1.61 -1.76
N ARG A 26 -17.00 -0.76 -1.18
CA ARG A 26 -18.36 -0.54 -1.68
C ARG A 26 -18.64 0.95 -1.89
N ASP A 27 -18.35 1.42 -3.10
CA ASP A 27 -19.36 1.93 -4.06
C ASP A 27 -18.65 2.71 -5.18
N THR A 28 -18.16 2.00 -6.20
CA THR A 28 -17.76 2.60 -7.48
C THR A 28 -18.34 1.81 -8.65
N SER A 29 -19.57 1.32 -8.50
CA SER A 29 -20.32 0.72 -9.61
C SER A 29 -21.06 1.79 -10.41
N ALA A 30 -20.35 2.81 -10.92
CA ALA A 30 -20.90 3.76 -11.91
C ALA A 30 -19.83 4.66 -12.59
N SER A 31 -18.64 4.18 -12.94
CA SER A 31 -17.80 4.84 -13.98
C SER A 31 -16.68 3.93 -14.49
N GLY A 32 -17.05 2.81 -15.11
CA GLY A 32 -16.11 1.80 -15.63
C GLY A 32 -15.45 2.15 -16.96
N ALA A 33 -15.15 3.42 -17.25
CA ALA A 33 -14.38 3.78 -18.44
C ALA A 33 -13.67 5.13 -18.23
N HIS A 34 -12.33 5.09 -18.24
CA HIS A 34 -11.41 6.23 -18.27
C HIS A 34 -11.06 6.92 -16.93
N VAL A 35 -10.29 6.26 -16.08
CA VAL A 35 -9.23 6.93 -15.28
C VAL A 35 -7.86 6.27 -15.43
N ASP A 36 -7.71 5.30 -16.34
CA ASP A 36 -6.42 4.68 -16.65
C ASP A 36 -5.45 5.67 -17.33
N GLY A 37 -5.96 6.77 -17.88
CA GLY A 37 -5.15 7.81 -18.53
C GLY A 37 -4.42 8.76 -17.56
N GLU A 38 -4.63 8.67 -16.26
CA GLU A 38 -3.98 9.58 -15.29
C GLU A 38 -2.75 8.95 -14.62
N LEU A 39 -2.62 7.62 -14.60
CA LEU A 39 -1.57 6.87 -13.89
C LEU A 39 -0.20 6.80 -14.60
N GLY A 40 -0.07 7.42 -15.77
CA GLY A 40 1.10 7.25 -16.62
C GLY A 40 0.95 6.07 -17.58
N VAL A 41 2.08 5.62 -18.15
CA VAL A 41 2.14 4.50 -19.11
C VAL A 41 1.87 3.19 -18.38
N ASP A 42 1.16 2.25 -19.03
CA ASP A 42 0.90 0.91 -18.48
C ASP A 42 2.24 0.24 -18.10
N PRO A 43 2.40 -0.31 -16.89
CA PRO A 43 3.62 -1.04 -16.49
C PRO A 43 4.07 -2.09 -17.50
N ALA A 44 3.13 -2.78 -18.15
CA ALA A 44 3.45 -3.82 -19.14
C ALA A 44 4.08 -3.26 -20.41
N GLU A 45 3.87 -1.98 -20.71
CA GLU A 45 4.46 -1.26 -21.85
C GLU A 45 5.83 -0.64 -21.53
N LEU A 46 6.20 -0.53 -20.25
CA LEU A 46 7.51 -0.02 -19.84
C LEU A 46 8.61 -1.04 -20.10
N ASP A 47 9.75 -0.58 -20.62
CA ASP A 47 10.96 -1.39 -20.62
C ASP A 47 11.51 -1.57 -19.18
N GLU A 48 12.49 -2.46 -19.03
CA GLU A 48 13.06 -2.79 -17.71
C GLU A 48 13.73 -1.59 -17.05
N GLU A 49 14.45 -0.75 -17.81
CA GLU A 49 15.17 0.39 -17.25
C GLU A 49 14.19 1.44 -16.73
N ASP A 50 13.15 1.71 -17.50
CA ASP A 50 12.09 2.66 -17.14
C ASP A 50 11.25 2.16 -15.97
N LEU A 51 10.90 0.87 -15.94
CA LEU A 51 10.21 0.25 -14.81
C LEU A 51 10.99 0.43 -13.50
N ILE A 52 12.30 0.09 -13.51
CA ILE A 52 13.16 0.22 -12.34
C ILE A 52 13.35 1.68 -11.94
N ARG A 53 13.56 2.57 -12.92
CA ARG A 53 13.69 4.02 -12.68
C ARG A 53 12.45 4.60 -12.02
N GLU A 54 11.27 4.20 -12.47
CA GLU A 54 10.01 4.69 -11.92
C GLU A 54 9.76 4.16 -10.50
N LEU A 55 9.99 2.86 -10.26
CA LEU A 55 9.94 2.27 -8.93
C LEU A 55 10.85 2.99 -7.94
N GLN A 56 12.09 3.30 -8.33
CA GLN A 56 13.04 4.04 -7.51
C GLN A 56 12.52 5.46 -7.19
N SER A 57 11.93 6.14 -8.17
CA SER A 57 11.38 7.48 -8.00
C SER A 57 10.24 7.49 -6.97
N LEU A 58 9.30 6.54 -7.06
CA LEU A 58 8.18 6.42 -6.12
C LEU A 58 8.67 6.11 -4.71
N HIS A 59 9.59 5.14 -4.56
CA HIS A 59 10.14 4.78 -3.25
C HIS A 59 10.83 5.97 -2.56
N ARG A 60 11.54 6.82 -3.32
CA ARG A 60 12.22 8.00 -2.79
C ARG A 60 11.24 9.01 -2.17
N THR A 61 10.05 9.17 -2.75
CA THR A 61 9.06 10.18 -2.30
C THR A 61 7.94 9.59 -1.43
N ARG A 62 8.00 8.29 -1.14
CA ARG A 62 6.93 7.56 -0.46
C ARG A 62 6.55 8.16 0.90
N LEU A 63 7.54 8.41 1.76
CA LEU A 63 7.30 8.93 3.10
C LEU A 63 6.79 10.38 3.07
N ASP A 64 7.34 11.20 2.17
CA ASP A 64 6.92 12.58 2.00
C ASP A 64 5.45 12.65 1.52
N THR A 65 5.11 11.88 0.50
CA THR A 65 3.75 11.73 -0.01
C THR A 65 2.79 11.27 1.08
N LEU A 66 3.18 10.28 1.88
CA LEU A 66 2.37 9.75 2.97
C LEU A 66 2.05 10.80 4.05
N ARG A 67 3.01 11.67 4.36
CA ARG A 67 2.87 12.62 5.47
C ARG A 67 2.24 13.94 5.06
N HIS A 68 2.39 14.33 3.80
CA HIS A 68 2.21 15.72 3.39
C HIS A 68 1.35 15.91 2.13
N ALA A 69 1.10 14.88 1.32
CA ALA A 69 0.27 15.02 0.14
C ALA A 69 -1.22 14.97 0.47
N ALA A 70 -2.05 15.45 -0.45
CA ALA A 70 -3.49 15.25 -0.40
C ALA A 70 -3.86 13.76 -0.58
N ASP A 71 -5.02 13.36 -0.08
CA ASP A 71 -5.48 11.96 -0.12
C ASP A 71 -5.52 11.40 -1.55
N SER A 72 -5.90 12.21 -2.55
CA SER A 72 -5.90 11.79 -3.96
C SER A 72 -4.51 11.48 -4.49
N ALA A 73 -3.50 12.28 -4.13
CA ALA A 73 -2.11 12.03 -4.50
C ALA A 73 -1.55 10.80 -3.77
N LEU A 74 -1.91 10.59 -2.51
CA LEU A 74 -1.54 9.37 -1.78
C LEU A 74 -2.18 8.12 -2.40
N ALA A 75 -3.47 8.17 -2.74
CA ALA A 75 -4.19 7.07 -3.38
C ALA A 75 -3.58 6.72 -4.75
N HIS A 76 -3.26 7.75 -5.54
CA HIS A 76 -2.56 7.57 -6.81
C HIS A 76 -1.19 6.90 -6.60
N HIS A 77 -0.38 7.41 -5.68
CA HIS A 77 0.94 6.87 -5.40
C HIS A 77 0.88 5.40 -4.96
N LEU A 78 -0.05 5.07 -4.06
CA LEU A 78 -0.29 3.70 -3.61
C LEU A 78 -0.62 2.75 -4.76
N ARG A 79 -1.56 3.16 -5.61
CA ARG A 79 -1.98 2.36 -6.77
C ARG A 79 -0.81 2.16 -7.73
N ARG A 80 -0.11 3.23 -8.11
CA ARG A 80 1.00 3.17 -9.06
C ARG A 80 2.17 2.32 -8.53
N THR A 81 2.49 2.42 -7.25
CA THR A 81 3.51 1.56 -6.62
C THR A 81 3.12 0.09 -6.74
N ALA A 82 1.88 -0.28 -6.39
CA ALA A 82 1.42 -1.66 -6.46
C ALA A 82 1.42 -2.23 -7.89
N GLU A 83 1.02 -1.42 -8.88
CA GLU A 83 1.03 -1.79 -10.30
C GLU A 83 2.44 -2.10 -10.80
N LEU A 84 3.41 -1.21 -10.55
CA LEU A 84 4.79 -1.41 -10.98
C LEU A 84 5.48 -2.55 -10.23
N GLU A 85 5.20 -2.73 -8.94
CA GLU A 85 5.72 -3.86 -8.15
C GLU A 85 5.19 -5.19 -8.66
N THR A 86 3.90 -5.23 -9.02
CA THR A 86 3.27 -6.44 -9.58
C THR A 86 3.94 -6.82 -10.90
N GLU A 87 4.19 -5.86 -11.78
CA GLU A 87 4.87 -6.10 -13.04
C GLU A 87 6.33 -6.55 -12.83
N TYR A 88 7.05 -5.90 -11.91
CA TYR A 88 8.41 -6.33 -11.55
C TYR A 88 8.43 -7.78 -11.06
N LEU A 89 7.51 -8.17 -10.18
CA LEU A 89 7.42 -9.54 -9.68
C LEU A 89 7.03 -10.55 -10.78
N ALA A 90 6.19 -10.14 -11.73
CA ALA A 90 5.81 -10.97 -12.88
C ALA A 90 7.01 -11.22 -13.81
N ARG A 91 7.85 -10.21 -14.06
CA ARG A 91 9.09 -10.34 -14.85
C ARG A 91 10.19 -11.10 -14.12
N HIS A 92 10.24 -11.01 -12.79
CA HIS A 92 11.32 -11.55 -11.96
C HIS A 92 10.83 -12.57 -10.91
N PRO A 93 10.24 -13.71 -11.33
CA PRO A 93 9.74 -14.71 -10.38
C PRO A 93 10.86 -15.36 -9.55
N GLY A 94 12.09 -15.35 -10.05
CA GLY A 94 13.29 -15.88 -9.38
C GLY A 94 14.20 -14.80 -8.79
N ARG A 95 13.68 -13.61 -8.44
CA ARG A 95 14.48 -12.50 -7.91
C ARG A 95 15.34 -12.93 -6.71
N GLU A 96 16.50 -12.30 -6.59
CA GLU A 96 17.42 -12.56 -5.49
C GLU A 96 16.75 -12.20 -4.14
N VAL A 97 16.80 -13.15 -3.21
CA VAL A 97 16.39 -12.94 -1.82
C VAL A 97 17.65 -12.97 -0.99
N ASP A 98 17.99 -11.83 -0.39
CA ASP A 98 19.14 -11.71 0.50
C ASP A 98 18.89 -12.54 1.78
N PRO A 99 19.66 -13.62 2.03
CA PRO A 99 19.45 -14.47 3.18
C PRO A 99 19.68 -13.73 4.51
N SER A 100 20.47 -12.65 4.52
CA SER A 100 20.68 -11.83 5.71
C SER A 100 19.43 -11.04 6.13
N ARG A 101 18.45 -10.91 5.24
CA ARG A 101 17.16 -10.24 5.50
C ARG A 101 16.06 -11.20 5.96
N LEU A 102 16.31 -12.52 5.89
CA LEU A 102 15.40 -13.49 6.47
C LEU A 102 15.54 -13.49 8.00
N ARG A 103 14.42 -13.68 8.68
CA ARG A 103 14.40 -14.01 10.11
C ARG A 103 14.41 -15.53 10.25
N ASP A 104 15.06 -16.03 11.29
CA ASP A 104 14.99 -17.45 11.65
C ASP A 104 13.51 -17.84 11.86
N ALA A 105 13.12 -18.98 11.29
CA ALA A 105 11.75 -19.48 11.25
C ALA A 105 11.27 -20.06 12.59
#